data_AF-A0A9D7K7H5-F1
#
_entry.id   AF-A0A9D7K7H5-F1
#
_cell.length_a   1.000
_cell.length_b   1.000
_cell.length_c   1.000
_cell.angle_alpha   90.00
_cell.angle_beta   90.00
_cell.angle_gamma   90.00
#
_symmetry.space_group_name_H-M   'P 1'
#
loop_
_entity.id
_entity.type
_entity.pdbx_description
1 polymer ?
#
loop_
_entity_poly.entity_id
_entity_poly.type
_entity_poly.pdbx_seq_one_letter_code
_entity_poly.pdbx_strand_id
1 'polypeptide(L)'
;MLALFILFVIRGIREEKLSDIILGLVMFFMAMLLQDYTFGFEGINYLWEELDGWPRHFPWLFPASVYFYFLAQTNVHFRFTWKHLYHLIPYFFYVGISILLLFLGLTPQKGLYNSSIGVPWEIFLYALNYGGIFYYFTKALKIYRNYKSWAENQYSNIYEIELKWLRNFLIFFLIGAIIHLFNTMVDVIYNLPYDQDYYWQLFTVITIVYVGISGFNQKQEKNIAYEDMKEVTEENKEKTFTPDELIFKEKLKGYMESTKPFLNPDLTLRDLALKRQLTLVAIAYDCGFNSKATFQRAIKKFTGKIPSEL
;
A
#
# COMPACT_ATOMS: atom_id res chain seq x y z
N MET A 1 -3.81 7.49 -19.40
CA MET A 1 -3.03 6.96 -18.26
C MET A 1 -2.11 8.02 -17.65
N LEU A 2 -1.25 8.68 -18.44
CA LEU A 2 -0.46 9.83 -17.98
C LEU A 2 -1.31 10.98 -17.42
N ALA A 3 -2.52 11.19 -17.96
CA ALA A 3 -3.48 12.13 -17.38
C ALA A 3 -3.84 11.78 -15.93
N LEU A 4 -4.01 10.49 -15.58
CA LEU A 4 -4.30 10.07 -14.20
C LEU A 4 -3.10 10.33 -13.28
N PHE A 5 -1.87 10.07 -13.75
CA PHE A 5 -0.66 10.46 -13.03
C PHE A 5 -0.66 11.96 -12.70
N ILE A 6 -0.86 12.81 -13.70
CA ILE A 6 -0.89 14.27 -13.52
C ILE A 6 -2.02 14.68 -12.57
N LEU A 7 -3.22 14.12 -12.73
CA LEU A 7 -4.37 14.42 -11.87
C LEU A 7 -4.10 14.09 -10.39
N PHE A 8 -3.53 12.91 -10.11
CA PHE A 8 -3.18 12.53 -8.75
C PHE A 8 -2.06 13.39 -8.15
N VAL A 9 -1.05 13.75 -8.96
CA VAL A 9 0.01 14.68 -8.50
C VAL A 9 -0.57 16.06 -8.19
N ILE A 10 -1.42 16.61 -9.05
CA ILE A 10 -2.09 17.89 -8.81
C ILE A 10 -2.95 17.83 -7.54
N ARG A 11 -3.74 16.75 -7.36
CA ARG A 11 -4.55 16.57 -6.15
C ARG A 11 -3.67 16.48 -4.90
N GLY A 12 -2.60 15.68 -4.95
CA GLY A 12 -1.68 15.53 -3.83
C GLY A 12 -0.97 16.82 -3.43
N ILE A 13 -0.61 17.67 -4.41
CA ILE A 13 -0.05 19.00 -4.13
C ILE A 13 -1.12 19.91 -3.51
N ARG A 14 -2.33 19.94 -4.07
CA ARG A 14 -3.43 20.80 -3.59
C ARG A 14 -3.95 20.42 -2.19
N GLU A 15 -3.98 19.13 -1.89
CA GLU A 15 -4.45 18.60 -0.61
C GLU A 15 -3.32 18.35 0.40
N GLU A 16 -2.07 18.66 0.02
CA GLU A 16 -0.85 18.41 0.79
C GLU A 16 -0.68 16.95 1.23
N LYS A 17 -1.13 16.03 0.36
CA LYS A 17 -1.16 14.59 0.62
C LYS A 17 -0.11 13.84 -0.20
N LEU A 18 0.86 13.29 0.51
CA LEU A 18 1.92 12.46 -0.07
C LEU A 18 1.37 11.18 -0.72
N SER A 19 0.32 10.59 -0.15
CA SER A 19 -0.27 9.36 -0.69
C SER A 19 -0.76 9.53 -2.13
N ASP A 20 -1.37 10.66 -2.47
CA ASP A 20 -1.83 10.92 -3.83
C ASP A 20 -0.68 11.14 -4.81
N ILE A 21 0.41 11.77 -4.38
CA ILE A 21 1.62 11.90 -5.22
C ILE A 21 2.19 10.51 -5.52
N ILE A 22 2.26 9.63 -4.52
CA ILE A 22 2.75 8.25 -4.70
C ILE A 22 1.78 7.43 -5.56
N LEU A 23 0.46 7.61 -5.39
CA LEU A 23 -0.52 6.97 -6.26
C LEU A 23 -0.35 7.42 -7.72
N GLY A 24 -0.03 8.69 -7.94
CA GLY A 24 0.40 9.18 -9.24
C GLY A 24 1.58 8.35 -9.79
N LEU A 25 2.63 8.14 -9.00
CA LEU A 25 3.78 7.33 -9.42
C LEU A 25 3.39 5.87 -9.74
N VAL A 26 2.47 5.27 -8.98
CA VAL A 26 1.92 3.94 -9.30
C VAL A 26 1.26 3.96 -10.69
N MET A 27 0.45 4.97 -10.99
CA MET A 27 -0.20 5.14 -12.30
C MET A 27 0.80 5.37 -13.43
N PHE A 28 1.88 6.12 -13.17
CA PHE A 28 2.96 6.32 -14.13
C PHE A 28 3.64 4.99 -14.46
N PHE A 29 4.05 4.22 -13.44
CA PHE A 29 4.70 2.94 -13.67
C PHE A 29 3.80 1.95 -14.40
N MET A 30 2.52 1.87 -14.06
CA MET A 30 1.57 1.02 -14.81
C MET A 30 1.43 1.47 -16.27
N ALA A 31 1.46 2.78 -16.56
CA ALA A 31 1.44 3.26 -17.93
C ALA A 31 2.71 2.85 -18.70
N MET A 32 3.87 2.87 -18.04
CA MET A 32 5.14 2.43 -18.62
C MET A 32 5.18 0.91 -18.88
N LEU A 33 4.40 0.10 -18.16
CA LEU A 33 4.25 -1.34 -18.48
C LEU A 33 3.55 -1.57 -19.83
N LEU A 34 2.72 -0.63 -20.30
CA LEU A 34 1.97 -0.75 -21.55
C LEU A 34 2.67 -0.13 -22.76
N GLN A 35 3.69 0.72 -22.55
CA GLN A 35 4.29 1.51 -23.61
C GLN A 35 4.86 0.65 -24.75
N ASP A 36 5.58 -0.42 -24.40
CA ASP A 36 6.32 -1.24 -25.36
C ASP A 36 5.36 -1.99 -26.28
N TYR A 37 4.31 -2.57 -25.71
CA TYR A 37 3.27 -3.25 -26.47
C TYR A 37 2.44 -2.28 -27.32
N THR A 38 2.08 -1.12 -26.76
CA THR A 38 1.25 -0.13 -27.49
C THR A 38 1.99 0.43 -28.69
N PHE A 39 3.27 0.81 -28.54
CA PHE A 39 4.05 1.32 -29.66
C PHE A 39 4.37 0.23 -30.68
N GLY A 40 4.68 -0.99 -30.25
CA GLY A 40 4.87 -2.12 -31.15
C GLY A 40 3.62 -2.43 -31.98
N PHE A 41 2.43 -2.43 -31.36
CA PHE A 41 1.16 -2.70 -32.05
C PHE A 41 0.78 -1.60 -33.06
N GLU A 42 1.05 -0.34 -32.74
CA GLU A 42 0.85 0.81 -33.65
C GLU A 42 1.94 0.89 -34.75
N GLY A 43 2.91 -0.03 -34.77
CA GLY A 43 4.02 -0.02 -35.72
C GLY A 43 5.07 1.08 -35.45
N ILE A 44 5.04 1.70 -34.27
CA ILE A 44 6.01 2.70 -33.84
C ILE A 44 7.24 1.97 -33.27
N ASN A 45 8.18 1.63 -34.14
CA ASN A 45 9.37 0.85 -33.78
C ASN A 45 10.53 1.69 -33.24
N TYR A 46 10.36 3.00 -33.04
CA TYR A 46 11.43 3.90 -32.53
C TYR A 46 12.10 3.38 -31.25
N LEU A 47 11.34 2.76 -30.34
CA LEU A 47 11.90 2.18 -29.12
C LEU A 47 12.87 1.02 -29.37
N TRP A 48 12.64 0.27 -30.45
CA TRP A 48 13.43 -0.91 -30.81
C TRP A 48 14.53 -0.56 -31.79
N GLU A 49 14.33 0.42 -32.67
CA GLU A 49 15.32 0.83 -33.69
C GLU A 49 16.35 1.81 -33.12
N GLU A 50 15.88 2.89 -32.49
CA GLU A 50 16.74 4.01 -32.07
C GLU A 50 17.12 3.93 -30.59
N LEU A 51 16.22 3.38 -29.75
CA LEU A 51 16.43 3.25 -28.31
C LEU A 51 16.65 1.79 -27.86
N ASP A 52 17.17 0.93 -28.74
CA ASP A 52 17.43 -0.47 -28.39
C ASP A 52 18.32 -0.58 -27.13
N GLY A 53 17.93 -1.42 -26.18
CA GLY A 53 18.65 -1.60 -24.91
C GLY A 53 18.51 -0.45 -23.90
N TRP A 54 17.76 0.62 -24.19
CA TRP A 54 17.50 1.68 -23.21
C TRP A 54 16.68 1.13 -22.02
N PRO A 55 17.06 1.43 -20.76
CA PRO A 55 16.34 0.91 -19.59
C PRO A 55 14.99 1.60 -19.42
N ARG A 56 13.95 0.98 -19.99
CA ARG A 56 12.57 1.50 -19.98
C ARG A 56 11.67 0.89 -18.91
N HIS A 57 12.09 -0.22 -18.32
CA HIS A 57 11.28 -0.93 -17.33
C HIS A 57 11.53 -0.39 -15.93
N PHE A 58 10.54 -0.57 -15.06
CA PHE A 58 10.63 -0.18 -13.65
C PHE A 58 10.47 -1.41 -12.75
N PRO A 59 11.32 -2.46 -12.95
CA PRO A 59 11.30 -3.60 -12.05
C PRO A 59 11.60 -3.08 -10.65
N TRP A 60 10.98 -3.70 -9.63
CA TRP A 60 11.12 -3.29 -8.24
C TRP A 60 10.48 -1.94 -7.83
N LEU A 61 10.61 -0.87 -8.62
CA LEU A 61 10.02 0.44 -8.28
C LEU A 61 8.50 0.44 -8.32
N PHE A 62 7.90 -0.20 -9.33
CA PHE A 62 6.45 -0.33 -9.38
C PHE A 62 5.89 -0.95 -8.09
N PRO A 63 6.30 -2.17 -7.68
CA PRO A 63 5.75 -2.75 -6.46
C PRO A 63 6.18 -2.02 -5.19
N ALA A 64 7.37 -1.41 -5.14
CA ALA A 64 7.80 -0.57 -4.01
C ALA A 64 6.90 0.68 -3.85
N SER A 65 6.50 1.31 -4.95
CA SER A 65 5.61 2.48 -4.93
C SER A 65 4.23 2.16 -4.36
N VAL A 66 3.69 0.97 -4.65
CA VAL A 66 2.45 0.47 -4.05
C VAL A 66 2.62 0.31 -2.54
N TYR A 67 3.73 -0.26 -2.08
CA TYR A 67 4.02 -0.37 -0.64
C TYR A 67 4.10 1.00 0.05
N PHE A 68 4.80 1.97 -0.56
CA PHE A 68 4.88 3.32 -0.01
C PHE A 68 3.54 4.06 -0.05
N TYR A 69 2.72 3.80 -1.07
CA TYR A 69 1.37 4.31 -1.13
C TYR A 69 0.56 3.86 0.10
N PHE A 70 0.64 2.57 0.45
CA PHE A 70 0.00 2.06 1.67
C PHE A 70 0.48 2.76 2.93
N LEU A 71 1.79 2.92 3.11
CA LEU A 71 2.35 3.61 4.28
C LEU A 71 1.86 5.06 4.38
N ALA A 72 1.85 5.78 3.26
CA ALA A 72 1.38 7.16 3.22
C ALA A 72 -0.14 7.27 3.40
N GLN A 73 -0.91 6.29 2.92
CA GLN A 73 -2.37 6.30 3.00
C GLN A 73 -2.87 5.92 4.41
N THR A 74 -2.19 5.01 5.09
CA THR A 74 -2.57 4.59 6.45
C THR A 74 -1.98 5.49 7.54
N ASN A 75 -0.91 6.24 7.24
CA ASN A 75 -0.27 7.11 8.21
C ASN A 75 0.00 8.51 7.64
N VAL A 76 -0.78 9.49 8.11
CA VAL A 76 -0.66 10.91 7.69
C VAL A 76 0.70 11.53 8.03
N HIS A 77 1.41 11.01 9.02
CA HIS A 77 2.74 11.48 9.41
C HIS A 77 3.88 10.81 8.65
N PHE A 78 3.58 9.85 7.76
CA PHE A 78 4.59 9.21 6.96
C PHE A 78 5.32 10.23 6.07
N ARG A 79 6.65 10.25 6.18
CA ARG A 79 7.54 11.05 5.34
C ARG A 79 8.71 10.17 4.90
N PHE A 80 9.17 10.39 3.67
CA PHE A 80 10.37 9.74 3.20
C PHE A 80 11.58 10.21 4.03
N THR A 81 12.35 9.23 4.48
CA THR A 81 13.65 9.40 5.12
C THR A 81 14.73 8.76 4.24
N TRP A 82 16.00 9.10 4.49
CA TRP A 82 17.15 8.49 3.79
C TRP A 82 17.17 6.97 3.87
N LYS A 83 16.61 6.38 4.94
CA LYS A 83 16.46 4.93 5.07
C LYS A 83 15.52 4.34 4.02
N HIS A 84 14.68 5.09 3.34
CA HIS A 84 13.82 4.55 2.29
C HIS A 84 14.50 4.56 0.91
N LEU A 85 15.65 5.20 0.76
CA LEU A 85 16.35 5.23 -0.53
C LEU A 85 16.97 3.88 -0.91
N TYR A 86 17.15 2.94 0.03
CA TYR A 86 17.63 1.59 -0.34
C TYR A 86 16.69 0.87 -1.31
N HIS A 87 15.40 1.24 -1.31
CA HIS A 87 14.42 0.68 -2.23
C HIS A 87 14.67 1.09 -3.69
N LEU A 88 15.48 2.13 -3.93
CA LEU A 88 15.90 2.56 -5.26
C LEU A 88 17.13 1.79 -5.78
N ILE A 89 17.89 1.13 -4.90
CA ILE A 89 19.15 0.46 -5.26
C ILE A 89 18.94 -0.58 -6.38
N PRO A 90 17.94 -1.48 -6.32
CA PRO A 90 17.81 -2.50 -7.36
C PRO A 90 17.47 -1.92 -8.73
N TYR A 91 16.75 -0.80 -8.76
CA TYR A 91 16.44 -0.10 -9.99
C TYR A 91 17.67 0.59 -10.59
N PHE A 92 18.43 1.33 -9.78
CA PHE A 92 19.66 1.96 -10.28
C PHE A 92 20.74 0.94 -10.65
N PHE A 93 20.76 -0.22 -10.00
CA PHE A 93 21.58 -1.35 -10.42
C PHE A 93 21.17 -1.85 -11.81
N TYR A 94 19.86 -2.09 -12.03
CA TYR A 94 19.31 -2.44 -13.35
C TYR A 94 19.67 -1.41 -14.43
N VAL A 95 19.43 -0.12 -14.15
CA VAL A 95 19.74 0.97 -15.07
C VAL A 95 21.23 1.03 -15.38
N GLY A 96 22.09 0.95 -14.36
CA GLY A 96 23.54 0.99 -14.52
C GLY A 96 24.08 -0.15 -15.39
N ILE A 97 23.62 -1.38 -15.17
CA ILE A 97 24.01 -2.53 -16.01
C ILE A 97 23.45 -2.37 -17.44
N SER A 98 22.20 -1.93 -17.60
CA SER A 98 21.61 -1.73 -18.93
C SER A 98 22.37 -0.67 -19.74
N ILE A 99 22.75 0.44 -19.10
CA ILE A 99 23.58 1.50 -19.71
C ILE A 99 24.97 0.96 -20.05
N LEU A 100 25.59 0.16 -19.19
CA LEU A 100 26.87 -0.47 -19.48
C LEU A 100 26.80 -1.39 -20.70
N LEU A 101 25.78 -2.26 -20.77
CA LEU A 101 25.56 -3.15 -21.92
C LEU A 101 25.34 -2.36 -23.22
N LEU A 102 24.60 -1.25 -23.14
CA LEU A 102 24.40 -0.33 -24.26
C LEU A 102 25.73 0.29 -24.75
N PHE A 103 26.60 0.75 -23.83
CA PHE A 103 27.93 1.26 -24.20
C PHE A 103 28.85 0.19 -24.80
N LEU A 104 28.70 -1.07 -24.41
CA LEU A 104 29.43 -2.20 -24.98
C LEU A 104 28.85 -2.66 -26.34
N GLY A 105 27.76 -2.04 -26.81
CA GLY A 105 27.06 -2.44 -28.04
C GLY A 105 26.29 -3.76 -27.91
N LEU A 106 26.13 -4.29 -26.70
CA LEU A 106 25.40 -5.53 -26.39
C LEU A 106 23.93 -5.21 -26.09
N THR A 107 23.18 -4.84 -27.12
CA THR A 107 21.73 -4.58 -27.03
C THR A 107 20.92 -5.79 -27.49
N PRO A 108 19.61 -5.89 -27.14
CA PRO A 108 18.72 -6.96 -27.61
C PRO A 108 18.86 -7.28 -29.10
N GLN A 109 18.83 -6.29 -29.99
CA GLN A 109 18.98 -6.52 -31.43
C GLN A 109 20.43 -6.78 -31.86
N LYS A 110 21.41 -6.27 -31.11
CA LYS A 110 22.85 -6.40 -31.42
C LYS A 110 23.50 -7.58 -30.69
N GLY A 111 22.76 -8.67 -30.54
CA GLY A 111 23.31 -9.96 -30.12
C GLY A 111 23.36 -10.21 -28.62
N LEU A 112 22.71 -9.40 -27.78
CA LEU A 112 22.59 -9.70 -26.34
C LEU A 112 21.93 -11.07 -26.13
N TYR A 113 20.84 -11.37 -26.84
CA TYR A 113 20.15 -12.66 -26.74
C TYR A 113 20.99 -13.87 -27.16
N ASN A 114 21.92 -13.66 -28.09
CA ASN A 114 22.84 -14.70 -28.56
C ASN A 114 24.13 -14.78 -27.73
N SER A 115 24.30 -13.89 -26.74
CA SER A 115 25.46 -13.88 -25.85
C SER A 115 25.27 -14.82 -24.66
N SER A 116 26.38 -15.21 -24.01
CA SER A 116 26.35 -15.99 -22.78
C SER A 116 25.70 -15.25 -21.59
N ILE A 117 25.49 -13.93 -21.70
CA ILE A 117 24.95 -13.08 -20.64
C ILE A 117 23.45 -12.80 -20.84
N GLY A 118 22.94 -12.90 -22.07
CA GLY A 118 21.56 -12.51 -22.41
C GLY A 118 20.49 -13.24 -21.60
N VAL A 119 20.46 -14.56 -21.69
CA VAL A 119 19.47 -15.38 -20.98
C VAL A 119 19.58 -15.22 -19.45
N PRO A 120 20.78 -15.31 -18.82
CA PRO A 120 20.93 -15.02 -17.40
C PRO A 120 20.43 -13.62 -17.00
N TRP A 121 20.67 -12.61 -17.84
CA TRP A 121 20.23 -11.25 -17.58
C TRP A 121 18.70 -11.14 -17.59
N GLU A 122 18.02 -11.73 -18.57
CA GLU A 122 16.55 -11.76 -18.59
C GLU A 122 15.95 -12.47 -17.39
N ILE A 123 16.49 -13.65 -17.04
CA ILE A 123 16.07 -14.40 -15.85
C ILE A 123 16.23 -13.55 -14.59
N PHE A 124 17.35 -12.83 -14.46
CA PHE A 124 17.57 -11.90 -13.36
C PHE A 124 16.51 -10.78 -13.32
N LEU A 125 16.18 -10.18 -14.46
CA LEU A 125 15.15 -9.12 -14.53
C LEU A 125 13.76 -9.64 -14.17
N TYR A 126 13.39 -10.83 -14.65
CA TYR A 126 12.14 -11.49 -14.27
C TYR A 126 12.10 -11.79 -12.77
N ALA A 127 13.18 -12.38 -12.23
CA ALA A 127 13.28 -12.66 -10.80
C ALA A 127 13.20 -11.38 -9.95
N LEU A 128 13.84 -10.29 -10.40
CA LEU A 128 13.77 -8.99 -9.73
C LEU A 128 12.36 -8.39 -9.78
N ASN A 129 11.68 -8.49 -10.91
CA ASN A 129 10.33 -7.98 -11.09
C ASN A 129 9.31 -8.74 -10.22
N TYR A 130 9.21 -10.06 -10.39
CA TYR A 130 8.25 -10.88 -9.66
C TYR A 130 8.62 -10.97 -8.17
N GLY A 131 9.90 -11.12 -7.85
CA GLY A 131 10.38 -11.08 -6.47
C GLY A 131 9.99 -9.78 -5.77
N GLY A 132 10.10 -8.64 -6.47
CA GLY A 132 9.62 -7.35 -6.00
C GLY A 132 8.09 -7.32 -5.79
N ILE A 133 7.31 -7.81 -6.76
CA ILE A 133 5.84 -7.90 -6.65
C ILE A 133 5.47 -8.71 -5.40
N PHE A 134 5.94 -9.95 -5.28
CA PHE A 134 5.62 -10.80 -4.14
C PHE A 134 6.08 -10.18 -2.81
N TYR A 135 7.30 -9.64 -2.74
CA TYR A 135 7.84 -9.04 -1.52
C TYR A 135 7.04 -7.82 -1.04
N TYR A 136 6.79 -6.85 -1.91
CA TYR A 136 6.09 -5.63 -1.50
C TYR A 136 4.59 -5.82 -1.34
N PHE A 137 3.96 -6.66 -2.16
CA PHE A 137 2.52 -6.90 -2.06
C PHE A 137 2.21 -7.69 -0.78
N THR A 138 3.05 -8.65 -0.39
CA THR A 138 2.90 -9.33 0.91
C THR A 138 3.11 -8.37 2.09
N LYS A 139 4.10 -7.48 2.03
CA LYS A 139 4.27 -6.40 3.02
C LYS A 139 3.07 -5.47 3.09
N ALA A 140 2.53 -5.07 1.95
CA ALA A 140 1.36 -4.20 1.85
C ALA A 140 0.09 -4.89 2.39
N LEU A 141 -0.09 -6.18 2.11
CA LEU A 141 -1.16 -7.00 2.71
C LEU A 141 -1.01 -7.12 4.23
N LYS A 142 0.22 -7.23 4.75
CA LYS A 142 0.48 -7.21 6.19
C LYS A 142 0.10 -5.86 6.81
N ILE A 143 0.49 -4.75 6.19
CA ILE A 143 0.07 -3.40 6.63
C ILE A 143 -1.46 -3.29 6.61
N TYR A 144 -2.12 -3.74 5.54
CA TYR A 144 -3.58 -3.73 5.45
C TYR A 144 -4.23 -4.49 6.62
N ARG A 145 -3.76 -5.70 6.92
CA ARG A 145 -4.30 -6.52 8.01
C ARG A 145 -4.16 -5.82 9.36
N ASN A 146 -2.97 -5.29 9.65
CA ASN A 146 -2.71 -4.59 10.90
C ASN A 146 -3.49 -3.28 11.00
N TYR A 147 -3.53 -2.49 9.93
CA TYR A 147 -4.31 -1.26 9.82
C TYR A 147 -5.79 -1.53 10.03
N LYS A 148 -6.35 -2.56 9.38
CA LYS A 148 -7.75 -2.94 9.52
C LYS A 148 -8.07 -3.27 10.96
N SER A 149 -7.26 -4.12 11.61
CA SER A 149 -7.45 -4.44 13.02
C SER A 149 -7.34 -3.20 13.90
N TRP A 150 -6.39 -2.31 13.65
CA TRP A 150 -6.28 -1.04 14.37
C TRP A 150 -7.50 -0.13 14.19
N ALA A 151 -8.01 -0.01 12.96
CA ALA A 151 -9.16 0.82 12.65
C ALA A 151 -10.42 0.28 13.33
N GLU A 152 -10.63 -1.05 13.27
CA GLU A 152 -11.70 -1.75 13.99
C GLU A 152 -11.58 -1.63 15.50
N ASN A 153 -10.39 -1.29 16.05
CA ASN A 153 -10.15 -1.05 17.48
C ASN A 153 -10.37 0.42 17.90
N GLN A 154 -10.40 1.35 16.94
CA GLN A 154 -10.35 2.79 17.18
C GLN A 154 -11.65 3.52 16.79
N TYR A 155 -12.44 2.95 15.89
CA TYR A 155 -13.65 3.54 15.31
C TYR A 155 -14.81 2.55 15.36
N SER A 156 -16.03 3.02 15.69
CA SER A 156 -17.25 2.20 15.69
C SER A 156 -17.73 1.86 14.27
N ASN A 157 -17.41 2.70 13.28
CA ASN A 157 -17.66 2.43 11.87
C ASN A 157 -16.39 2.74 11.06
N ILE A 158 -15.88 1.73 10.35
CA ILE A 158 -14.68 1.86 9.51
C ILE A 158 -14.97 1.98 8.02
N TYR A 159 -16.24 1.96 7.58
CA TYR A 159 -16.60 1.87 6.17
C TYR A 159 -15.93 2.95 5.30
N GLU A 160 -15.82 4.17 5.81
CA GLU A 160 -15.24 5.30 5.06
C GLU A 160 -13.71 5.30 5.02
N ILE A 161 -13.08 4.63 5.98
CA ILE A 161 -11.62 4.61 6.15
C ILE A 161 -11.00 3.25 5.77
N GLU A 162 -11.83 2.23 5.50
CA GLU A 162 -11.38 0.91 5.13
C GLU A 162 -10.85 0.90 3.69
N LEU A 163 -9.60 0.44 3.50
CA LEU A 163 -8.93 0.41 2.21
C LEU A 163 -9.23 -0.89 1.43
N LYS A 164 -10.51 -1.33 1.40
CA LYS A 164 -10.93 -2.60 0.76
C LYS A 164 -10.49 -2.71 -0.69
N TRP A 165 -10.66 -1.62 -1.46
CA TRP A 165 -10.29 -1.60 -2.88
C TRP A 165 -8.80 -1.85 -3.08
N LEU A 166 -7.99 -1.35 -2.16
CA LEU A 166 -6.54 -1.47 -2.25
C LEU A 166 -6.09 -2.90 -1.92
N ARG A 167 -6.73 -3.56 -0.94
CA ARG A 167 -6.56 -5.01 -0.73
C ARG A 167 -6.97 -5.81 -1.97
N ASN A 168 -8.12 -5.50 -2.57
CA ASN A 168 -8.60 -6.20 -3.76
C ASN A 168 -7.62 -6.04 -4.93
N PHE A 169 -7.10 -4.83 -5.13
CA PHE A 169 -6.02 -4.57 -6.09
C PHE A 169 -4.81 -5.47 -5.84
N LEU A 170 -4.30 -5.54 -4.60
CA LEU A 170 -3.14 -6.39 -4.29
C LEU A 170 -3.39 -7.87 -4.62
N ILE A 171 -4.54 -8.41 -4.22
CA ILE A 171 -4.88 -9.82 -4.46
C ILE A 171 -5.08 -10.08 -5.96
N PHE A 172 -5.83 -9.23 -6.64
CA PHE A 172 -6.08 -9.32 -8.08
C PHE A 172 -4.77 -9.28 -8.87
N PHE A 173 -3.85 -8.38 -8.51
CA PHE A 173 -2.55 -8.26 -9.13
C PHE A 173 -1.64 -9.46 -8.86
N LEU A 174 -1.65 -10.01 -7.64
CA LEU A 174 -0.90 -11.23 -7.33
C LEU A 174 -1.40 -12.43 -8.15
N ILE A 175 -2.71 -12.59 -8.27
CA ILE A 175 -3.31 -13.63 -9.11
C ILE A 175 -2.91 -13.44 -10.57
N GLY A 176 -3.05 -12.21 -11.09
CA GLY A 176 -2.62 -11.86 -12.45
C GLY A 176 -1.14 -12.13 -12.70
N ALA A 177 -0.26 -11.78 -11.75
CA ALA A 177 1.17 -12.02 -11.85
C ALA A 177 1.52 -13.51 -11.84
N ILE A 178 0.79 -14.35 -11.09
CA ILE A 178 0.97 -15.81 -11.12
C ILE A 178 0.55 -16.39 -12.47
N ILE A 179 -0.60 -15.94 -13.01
CA ILE A 179 -1.09 -16.38 -14.32
C ILE A 179 -0.11 -15.95 -15.42
N HIS A 180 0.34 -14.70 -15.40
CA HIS A 180 1.32 -14.19 -16.35
C HIS A 180 2.64 -14.95 -16.26
N LEU A 181 3.15 -15.24 -15.06
CA LEU A 181 4.34 -16.07 -14.89
C LEU A 181 4.15 -17.47 -15.48
N PHE A 182 3.00 -18.10 -15.26
CA PHE A 182 2.68 -19.40 -15.85
C PHE A 182 2.65 -19.33 -17.38
N ASN A 183 2.00 -18.32 -17.95
CA ASN A 183 1.94 -18.15 -19.40
C ASN A 183 3.33 -17.86 -19.99
N THR A 184 4.17 -17.06 -19.35
CA THR A 184 5.57 -16.87 -19.79
C THR A 184 6.32 -18.21 -19.85
N MET A 185 6.07 -19.13 -18.92
CA MET A 185 6.67 -20.48 -18.99
C MET A 185 6.13 -21.29 -20.18
N VAL A 186 4.82 -21.19 -20.46
CA VAL A 186 4.20 -21.80 -21.65
C VAL A 186 4.80 -21.22 -22.93
N ASP A 187 4.94 -19.90 -23.02
CA ASP A 187 5.50 -19.20 -24.18
C ASP A 187 6.93 -19.66 -24.48
N VAL A 188 7.76 -19.81 -23.44
CA VAL A 188 9.13 -20.32 -23.57
C VAL A 188 9.17 -21.78 -24.01
N ILE A 189 8.26 -22.64 -23.52
CA ILE A 189 8.21 -24.07 -23.86
C ILE A 189 7.71 -24.30 -25.29
N TYR A 190 6.70 -23.54 -25.73
CA TYR A 190 6.02 -23.73 -27.00
C TYR A 190 6.45 -22.73 -28.09
N ASN A 191 7.34 -21.78 -27.76
CA ASN A 191 7.83 -20.72 -28.65
C ASN A 191 6.68 -19.95 -29.31
N LEU A 192 5.74 -19.48 -28.49
CA LEU A 192 4.57 -18.72 -28.95
C LEU A 192 4.97 -17.32 -29.45
N PRO A 193 4.31 -16.80 -30.50
CA PRO A 193 4.61 -15.46 -31.01
C PRO A 193 4.12 -14.37 -30.05
N TYR A 194 4.82 -13.24 -30.06
CA TYR A 194 4.64 -12.11 -29.13
C TYR A 194 3.22 -11.49 -29.15
N ASP A 195 2.52 -11.56 -30.29
CA ASP A 195 1.16 -11.03 -30.45
C ASP A 195 0.11 -11.78 -29.61
N GLN A 196 0.42 -13.01 -29.17
CA GLN A 196 -0.42 -13.78 -28.26
C GLN A 196 -0.39 -13.27 -26.81
N ASP A 197 0.55 -12.38 -26.46
CA ASP A 197 0.70 -11.90 -25.09
C ASP A 197 -0.34 -10.83 -24.67
N TYR A 198 -1.26 -10.44 -25.59
CA TYR A 198 -2.24 -9.36 -25.44
C TYR A 198 -3.08 -9.40 -24.14
N TYR A 199 -3.24 -10.58 -23.55
CA TYR A 199 -4.06 -10.78 -22.35
C TYR A 199 -3.48 -10.07 -21.12
N TRP A 200 -2.13 -9.96 -21.02
CA TRP A 200 -1.48 -9.27 -19.91
C TRP A 200 -1.68 -7.76 -20.00
N GLN A 201 -1.68 -7.20 -21.20
CA GLN A 201 -1.94 -5.79 -21.43
C GLN A 201 -3.41 -5.47 -21.17
N LEU A 202 -4.35 -6.33 -21.59
CA LEU A 202 -5.76 -6.19 -21.24
C LEU A 202 -5.97 -6.21 -19.71
N PHE A 203 -5.33 -7.15 -19.01
CA PHE A 203 -5.32 -7.22 -17.54
C PHE A 203 -4.79 -5.91 -16.92
N THR A 204 -3.68 -5.38 -17.46
CA THR A 204 -3.06 -4.14 -16.99
C THR A 204 -3.97 -2.94 -17.20
N VAL A 205 -4.64 -2.82 -18.35
CA VAL A 205 -5.63 -1.76 -18.61
C VAL A 205 -6.80 -1.82 -17.63
N ILE A 206 -7.37 -3.02 -17.40
CA ILE A 206 -8.45 -3.22 -16.42
C ILE A 206 -7.99 -2.78 -15.02
N THR A 207 -6.77 -3.16 -14.63
CA THR A 207 -6.17 -2.78 -13.36
C THR A 207 -6.01 -1.27 -13.23
N ILE A 208 -5.49 -0.60 -14.27
CA ILE A 208 -5.31 0.86 -14.31
C ILE A 208 -6.65 1.58 -14.14
N VAL A 209 -7.69 1.14 -14.85
CA VAL A 209 -9.03 1.74 -14.73
C VAL A 209 -9.58 1.55 -13.32
N TYR A 210 -9.47 0.33 -12.77
CA TYR A 210 -9.90 0.02 -11.41
C TYR A 210 -9.20 0.87 -10.35
N VAL A 211 -7.86 0.93 -10.39
CA VAL A 211 -7.04 1.71 -9.45
C VAL A 211 -7.29 3.21 -9.64
N GLY A 212 -7.42 3.68 -10.88
CA GLY A 212 -7.71 5.08 -11.19
C GLY A 212 -9.03 5.55 -10.59
N ILE A 213 -10.12 4.81 -10.82
CA ILE A 213 -11.45 5.15 -10.31
C ILE A 213 -11.47 5.02 -8.77
N SER A 214 -10.98 3.90 -8.24
CA SER A 214 -11.03 3.63 -6.80
C SER A 214 -10.15 4.61 -6.01
N GLY A 215 -8.95 4.89 -6.50
CA GLY A 215 -8.03 5.84 -5.89
C GLY A 215 -8.50 7.28 -6.01
N PHE A 216 -9.22 7.64 -7.08
CA PHE A 216 -9.83 8.97 -7.18
C PHE A 216 -10.99 9.13 -6.18
N ASN A 217 -11.81 8.10 -6.00
CA ASN A 217 -12.94 8.11 -5.07
C ASN A 217 -12.55 7.82 -3.60
N GLN A 218 -11.29 7.49 -3.33
CA GLN A 218 -10.82 7.24 -1.97
C GLN A 218 -10.94 8.53 -1.14
N LYS A 219 -11.76 8.47 -0.08
CA LYS A 219 -11.85 9.55 0.89
C LYS A 219 -10.50 9.76 1.57
N GLN A 220 -10.10 11.03 1.63
CA GLN A 220 -8.81 11.44 2.11
C GLN A 220 -8.92 11.99 3.54
N GLU A 221 -9.16 11.13 4.52
CA GLU A 221 -9.24 11.54 5.94
C GLU A 221 -7.89 12.07 6.45
N LYS A 222 -7.89 13.22 7.12
CA LYS A 222 -6.65 13.92 7.54
C LYS A 222 -6.17 13.49 8.93
N ASN A 223 -7.02 12.81 9.69
CA ASN A 223 -6.75 12.48 11.08
C ASN A 223 -6.29 11.03 11.31
N ILE A 224 -6.08 10.24 10.24
CA ILE A 224 -5.65 8.85 10.35
C ILE A 224 -4.14 8.80 10.55
N ALA A 225 -3.73 8.47 11.77
CA ALA A 225 -2.35 8.15 12.13
C ALA A 225 -2.30 6.71 12.63
N TYR A 226 -2.16 5.76 11.70
CA TYR A 226 -1.86 4.38 12.06
C TYR A 226 -0.48 4.31 12.74
N GLU A 227 -0.50 4.18 14.06
CA GLU A 227 0.65 3.75 14.85
C GLU A 227 0.68 2.22 14.85
N ASP A 228 1.76 1.65 14.32
CA ASP A 228 2.00 0.21 14.42
C ASP A 228 2.06 -0.13 15.91
N MET A 229 1.02 -0.81 16.41
CA MET A 229 0.99 -1.35 17.76
C MET A 229 2.04 -2.45 17.84
N LYS A 230 3.31 -2.08 17.95
CA LYS A 230 4.34 -3.01 18.39
C LYS A 230 3.83 -3.65 19.67
N GLU A 231 3.80 -4.97 19.65
CA GLU A 231 3.32 -5.84 20.72
C GLU A 231 3.71 -5.28 22.08
N VAL A 232 2.72 -4.76 22.82
CA VAL A 232 2.82 -4.70 24.27
C VAL A 232 2.67 -6.15 24.73
N THR A 233 3.77 -6.90 24.73
CA THR A 233 3.91 -8.16 25.44
C THR A 233 3.73 -7.83 26.92
N GLU A 234 2.52 -8.03 27.43
CA GLU A 234 2.25 -7.91 28.85
C GLU A 234 1.48 -9.16 29.26
N GLU A 235 2.13 -9.90 30.15
CA GLU A 235 1.68 -11.09 30.84
C GLU A 235 0.21 -10.99 31.31
N ASN A 236 -0.55 -12.06 31.04
CA ASN A 236 -1.83 -12.34 31.67
C ASN A 236 -1.64 -12.45 33.20
N LYS A 237 -1.86 -11.35 33.92
CA LYS A 237 -2.25 -11.41 35.33
C LYS A 237 -3.66 -10.84 35.46
N GLU A 238 -4.57 -11.65 36.00
CA GLU A 238 -5.90 -11.23 36.40
C GLU A 238 -5.80 -10.07 37.39
N LYS A 239 -5.92 -8.83 36.89
CA LYS A 239 -6.01 -7.64 37.74
C LYS A 239 -7.40 -7.49 38.35
N THR A 240 -7.46 -7.47 39.67
CA THR A 240 -8.59 -6.99 40.49
C THR A 240 -8.76 -5.49 40.27
N PHE A 241 -9.99 -5.05 40.02
CA PHE A 241 -10.28 -3.65 39.74
C PHE A 241 -10.31 -2.82 41.03
N THR A 242 -9.83 -1.58 40.96
CA THR A 242 -9.87 -0.66 42.11
C THR A 242 -11.29 -0.08 42.30
N PRO A 243 -11.65 0.40 43.50
CA PRO A 243 -12.95 1.02 43.75
C PRO A 243 -13.26 2.22 42.84
N ASP A 244 -12.24 2.98 42.43
CA ASP A 244 -12.40 4.13 41.53
C ASP A 244 -12.73 3.70 40.08
N GLU A 245 -12.18 2.56 39.64
CA GLU A 245 -12.51 1.97 38.33
C GLU A 245 -13.97 1.49 38.28
N LEU A 246 -14.53 1.01 39.41
CA LEU A 246 -15.93 0.61 39.54
C LEU A 246 -16.89 1.82 39.49
N ILE A 247 -16.56 2.91 40.17
CA ILE A 247 -17.36 4.16 40.14
C ILE A 247 -17.38 4.75 38.73
N PHE A 248 -16.24 4.70 38.04
CA PHE A 248 -16.15 5.15 36.66
C PHE A 248 -16.97 4.29 35.70
N LYS A 249 -16.97 2.96 35.88
CA LYS A 249 -17.80 2.03 35.11
C LYS A 249 -19.28 2.42 35.16
N GLU A 250 -19.78 2.79 36.33
CA GLU A 250 -21.17 3.22 36.49
C GLU A 250 -21.46 4.56 35.81
N LYS A 251 -20.55 5.54 35.92
CA LYS A 251 -20.70 6.85 35.26
C LYS A 251 -20.66 6.75 33.74
N LEU A 252 -19.73 5.97 33.19
CA LEU A 252 -19.62 5.76 31.74
C LEU A 252 -20.85 5.03 31.22
N LYS A 253 -21.32 3.99 31.92
CA LYS A 253 -22.55 3.27 31.58
C LYS A 253 -23.75 4.21 31.55
N GLY A 254 -23.92 5.06 32.57
CA GLY A 254 -25.00 6.06 32.61
C GLY A 254 -24.95 7.05 31.45
N TYR A 255 -23.76 7.51 31.05
CA TYR A 255 -23.59 8.40 29.90
C TYR A 255 -23.94 7.71 28.58
N MET A 256 -23.48 6.46 28.38
CA MET A 256 -23.76 5.68 27.17
C MET A 256 -25.26 5.38 27.02
N GLU A 257 -25.94 5.04 28.12
CA GLU A 257 -27.37 4.75 28.12
C GLU A 257 -28.24 6.00 27.89
N SER A 258 -27.86 7.12 28.51
CA SER A 258 -28.65 8.37 28.43
C SER A 258 -28.46 9.14 27.13
N THR A 259 -27.23 9.27 26.65
CA THR A 259 -26.91 10.11 25.48
C THR A 259 -26.79 9.32 24.19
N LYS A 260 -26.76 7.98 24.27
CA LYS A 260 -26.61 7.04 23.14
C LYS A 260 -25.60 7.51 22.08
N PRO A 261 -24.39 7.93 22.49
CA PRO A 261 -23.44 8.57 21.59
C PRO A 261 -22.91 7.58 20.54
N PHE A 262 -22.97 6.27 20.82
CA PHE A 262 -22.65 5.18 19.89
C PHE A 262 -23.52 5.16 18.62
N LEU A 263 -24.63 5.91 18.59
CA LEU A 263 -25.44 6.09 17.37
C LEU A 263 -24.85 7.10 16.39
N ASN A 264 -23.84 7.88 16.81
CA ASN A 264 -23.13 8.78 15.92
C ASN A 264 -22.00 8.02 15.20
N PRO A 265 -22.07 7.83 13.86
CA PRO A 265 -21.06 7.08 13.10
C PRO A 265 -19.69 7.77 13.08
N ASP A 266 -19.64 9.07 13.35
CA ASP A 266 -18.40 9.86 13.45
C ASP A 266 -17.81 9.85 14.87
N LEU A 267 -18.45 9.16 15.84
CA LEU A 267 -17.94 9.10 17.20
C LEU A 267 -16.61 8.35 17.23
N THR A 268 -15.53 9.09 17.47
CA THR A 268 -14.24 8.48 17.79
C THR A 268 -14.03 8.47 19.30
N LEU A 269 -13.15 7.57 19.76
CA LEU A 269 -12.69 7.59 21.16
C LEU A 269 -12.02 8.91 21.55
N ARG A 270 -11.52 9.66 20.56
CA ARG A 270 -10.99 11.02 20.75
C ARG A 270 -12.10 12.03 21.00
N ASP A 271 -13.27 11.88 20.40
CA ASP A 271 -14.41 12.78 20.60
C ASP A 271 -15.05 12.59 21.98
N LEU A 272 -15.05 11.36 22.50
CA LEU A 272 -15.39 11.09 23.90
C LEU A 272 -14.44 11.81 24.87
N ALA A 273 -13.17 12.01 24.48
CA ALA A 273 -12.21 12.78 25.26
C ALA A 273 -12.41 14.30 25.10
N LEU A 274 -12.58 14.77 23.87
CA LEU A 274 -12.72 16.20 23.53
C LEU A 274 -14.00 16.85 24.08
N LYS A 275 -15.11 16.12 24.20
CA LYS A 275 -16.36 16.66 24.78
C LYS A 275 -16.25 17.04 26.27
N ARG A 276 -15.10 16.76 26.91
CA ARG A 276 -14.73 17.26 28.25
C ARG A 276 -13.45 18.12 28.29
N GLN A 277 -12.97 18.66 27.15
CA GLN A 277 -11.71 19.41 27.07
C GLN A 277 -10.48 18.66 27.63
N LEU A 278 -10.48 17.33 27.61
CA LEU A 278 -9.35 16.54 28.09
C LEU A 278 -8.91 15.59 26.98
N THR A 279 -7.61 15.50 26.75
CA THR A 279 -7.08 14.53 25.79
C THR A 279 -7.31 13.12 26.33
N LEU A 280 -7.37 12.09 25.48
CA LEU A 280 -7.52 10.68 25.89
C LEU A 280 -6.43 10.28 26.91
N VAL A 281 -5.26 10.89 26.78
CA VAL A 281 -4.12 10.76 27.68
C VAL A 281 -4.37 11.47 29.00
N ALA A 282 -4.97 12.67 28.99
CA ALA A 282 -5.38 13.37 30.20
C ALA A 282 -6.49 12.63 30.97
N ILE A 283 -7.48 12.04 30.30
CA ILE A 283 -8.49 11.19 30.96
C ILE A 283 -7.84 9.92 31.51
N ALA A 284 -6.89 9.32 30.80
CA ALA A 284 -6.14 8.19 31.31
C ALA A 284 -5.30 8.56 32.55
N TYR A 285 -4.59 9.70 32.54
CA TYR A 285 -3.79 10.18 33.67
C TYR A 285 -4.64 10.65 34.86
N ASP A 286 -5.74 11.37 34.63
CA ASP A 286 -6.69 11.81 35.66
C ASP A 286 -7.40 10.62 36.32
N CYS A 287 -7.50 9.49 35.61
CA CYS A 287 -7.99 8.21 36.14
C CYS A 287 -6.87 7.31 36.71
N GLY A 288 -5.63 7.80 36.85
CA GLY A 288 -4.51 7.08 37.47
C GLY A 288 -3.79 6.08 36.58
N PHE A 289 -4.05 6.09 35.27
CA PHE A 289 -3.35 5.25 34.30
C PHE A 289 -2.12 5.95 33.74
N ASN A 290 -0.98 5.27 33.79
CA ASN A 290 0.29 5.81 33.31
C ASN A 290 0.46 5.75 31.78
N SER A 291 -0.49 5.14 31.04
CA SER A 291 -0.45 5.06 29.58
C SER A 291 -1.81 4.80 28.92
N LYS A 292 -1.96 5.23 27.66
CA LYS A 292 -3.13 5.01 26.78
C LYS A 292 -3.43 3.51 26.55
N ALA A 293 -2.40 2.68 26.50
CA ALA A 293 -2.54 1.23 26.29
C ALA A 293 -3.21 0.54 27.49
N THR A 294 -2.91 0.99 28.72
CA THR A 294 -3.53 0.46 29.95
C THR A 294 -5.01 0.79 30.02
N PHE A 295 -5.38 2.00 29.60
CA PHE A 295 -6.78 2.46 29.53
C PHE A 295 -7.61 1.67 28.50
N GLN A 296 -7.09 1.48 27.28
CA GLN A 296 -7.77 0.69 26.25
C GLN A 296 -7.96 -0.78 26.66
N ARG A 297 -6.99 -1.36 27.38
CA ARG A 297 -7.11 -2.71 27.96
C ARG A 297 -8.18 -2.80 29.04
N ALA A 298 -8.29 -1.79 29.90
CA ALA A 298 -9.34 -1.75 30.92
C ALA A 298 -10.72 -1.79 30.25
N ILE A 299 -10.99 -0.91 29.27
CA ILE A 299 -12.28 -0.91 28.55
C ILE A 299 -12.55 -2.24 27.85
N LYS A 300 -11.56 -2.82 27.16
CA LYS A 300 -11.68 -4.14 26.51
C LYS A 300 -12.06 -5.25 27.49
N LYS A 301 -11.40 -5.27 28.64
CA LYS A 301 -11.62 -6.26 29.70
C LYS A 301 -12.99 -6.08 30.35
N PHE A 302 -13.47 -4.85 30.49
CA PHE A 302 -14.72 -4.54 31.19
C PHE A 302 -15.97 -4.73 30.35
N THR A 303 -15.88 -4.49 29.05
CA THR A 303 -17.04 -4.50 28.16
C THR A 303 -17.09 -5.75 27.27
N GLY A 304 -16.09 -6.64 27.43
CA GLY A 304 -15.87 -7.80 26.55
C GLY A 304 -15.48 -7.41 25.13
N LYS A 305 -15.32 -6.10 24.90
CA LYS A 305 -15.31 -5.44 23.62
C LYS A 305 -14.30 -4.31 23.66
N ILE A 306 -13.44 -4.23 22.67
CA ILE A 306 -12.52 -3.08 22.53
C ILE A 306 -13.39 -1.81 22.41
N PRO A 307 -12.93 -0.62 22.82
CA PRO A 307 -13.80 0.56 22.86
C PRO A 307 -14.52 0.90 21.55
N SER A 308 -14.06 0.37 20.42
CA SER A 308 -14.67 0.43 19.09
C SER A 308 -15.81 -0.56 18.81
N GLU A 309 -15.94 -1.62 19.60
CA GLU A 309 -17.00 -2.62 19.50
C GLU A 309 -18.21 -2.30 20.41
N LEU A 310 -18.08 -1.28 21.27
CA LEU A 310 -19.12 -0.69 22.13
C LEU A 310 -20.10 0.19 21.34
#